data_AF-A0A9P0GSI4-F1
#
_entry.id   AF-A0A9P0GSI4-F1
#
_cell.length_a   1.000
_cell.length_b   1.000
_cell.length_c   1.000
_cell.angle_alpha   90.00
_cell.angle_beta   90.00
_cell.angle_gamma   90.00
#
_symmetry.space_group_name_H-M   'P 1'
#
loop_
_entity.id
_entity.type
_entity.pdbx_description
1 polymer ?
#
loop_
_entity_poly.entity_id
_entity_poly.type
_entity_poly.pdbx_seq_one_letter_code
_entity_poly.pdbx_strand_id
1 'polypeptide(L)'
;MLKLLDATQTRMAPTKPVPLKLLETNLDHEISKSQESIYSQTYSLYSVEDHQTGSSCERFLTRIPYATLIATAMCALGVVIYCGTMYRGATLAVLMFSEVFKMQLFWVDQVKMTFVFIGACMGALGLMILMVGFLATGATRHKVYRGWGSRVGGRLSCVVFMGITYTLQIAWILKFCFLVVVTFIFTIFWKMCENPRVASLQDDIDLTQFYFLFPDGTRQEHMKVSGQSDVKAFCKDYVEKVELLFILATVSSVLVILSLIHYLMCLSANYAHIRDQEKFLQFQDLQMLNDPDMLSGKDRF
;
A
#
# COMPACT_ATOMS: atom_id res chain seq x y z
N MET A 1 66.31 7.19 -33.83
CA MET A 1 67.23 7.95 -32.95
C MET A 1 66.35 8.63 -31.90
N LEU A 2 65.76 7.86 -30.98
CA LEU A 2 66.28 7.46 -29.67
C LEU A 2 66.59 8.66 -28.73
N LYS A 3 65.88 8.63 -27.59
CA LYS A 3 66.07 9.26 -26.26
C LYS A 3 65.43 10.65 -26.07
N LEU A 4 64.32 10.78 -25.34
CA LEU A 4 64.01 10.57 -23.89
C LEU A 4 64.56 11.65 -22.95
N LEU A 5 63.62 12.12 -22.09
CA LEU A 5 63.75 12.86 -20.82
C LEU A 5 63.98 14.37 -20.98
N ASP A 6 63.20 15.26 -20.35
CA ASP A 6 62.77 15.24 -18.95
C ASP A 6 61.60 16.23 -18.69
N ALA A 7 60.99 16.12 -17.52
CA ALA A 7 60.17 17.10 -16.79
C ALA A 7 58.65 17.17 -17.05
N THR A 8 57.99 16.17 -16.48
CA THR A 8 56.75 16.26 -15.70
C THR A 8 56.66 17.56 -14.87
N GLN A 9 55.71 18.46 -15.16
CA GLN A 9 55.13 19.34 -14.15
C GLN A 9 53.68 19.70 -14.54
N THR A 10 52.79 18.89 -14.01
CA THR A 10 51.36 19.11 -13.78
C THR A 10 51.06 20.54 -13.30
N ARG A 11 50.24 21.30 -14.04
CA ARG A 11 49.37 22.35 -13.48
C ARG A 11 47.94 21.84 -13.47
N MET A 12 47.55 21.26 -12.33
CA MET A 12 46.12 21.17 -11.96
C MET A 12 45.60 22.60 -11.78
N ALA A 13 44.63 23.00 -12.59
CA ALA A 13 43.72 24.09 -12.23
C ALA A 13 42.63 23.50 -11.32
N PRO A 14 42.23 24.21 -10.25
CA PRO A 14 41.36 23.65 -9.22
C PRO A 14 39.94 23.48 -9.77
N THR A 15 39.46 22.24 -9.78
CA THR A 15 38.03 21.95 -9.80
C THR A 15 37.40 22.60 -8.57
N LYS A 16 36.68 23.71 -8.78
CA LYS A 16 35.85 24.30 -7.72
C LYS A 16 34.89 23.21 -7.24
N PRO A 17 34.78 22.94 -5.93
CA PRO A 17 33.76 22.02 -5.45
C PRO A 17 32.40 22.59 -5.82
N VAL A 18 31.66 21.86 -6.66
CA VAL A 18 30.24 22.15 -6.88
C VAL A 18 29.59 22.10 -5.50
N PRO A 19 28.93 23.17 -5.04
CA PRO A 19 28.34 23.18 -3.72
C PRO A 19 27.30 22.06 -3.65
N LEU A 20 27.48 21.14 -2.69
CA LEU A 20 26.64 19.95 -2.47
C LEU A 20 25.13 20.28 -2.47
N LYS A 21 24.78 21.47 -1.95
CA LYS A 21 23.42 22.02 -1.96
C LYS A 21 22.82 22.20 -3.36
N LEU A 22 23.63 22.58 -4.35
CA LEU A 22 23.17 22.77 -5.74
C LEU A 22 22.92 21.43 -6.43
N LEU A 23 23.67 20.38 -6.03
CA LEU A 23 23.48 19.02 -6.50
C LEU A 23 22.22 18.39 -5.88
N GLU A 24 22.00 18.60 -4.57
CA GLU A 24 20.76 18.22 -3.87
C GLU A 24 19.53 18.89 -4.51
N THR A 25 19.59 20.20 -4.78
CA THR A 25 18.45 20.91 -5.40
C THR A 25 18.17 20.46 -6.82
N ASN A 26 19.19 20.10 -7.61
CA ASN A 26 18.99 19.57 -8.96
C ASN A 26 18.46 18.14 -8.91
N LEU A 27 18.90 17.32 -7.96
CA LEU A 27 18.41 15.96 -7.79
C LEU A 27 16.94 15.98 -7.31
N ASP A 28 16.58 16.85 -6.37
CA ASP A 28 15.20 17.05 -5.92
C ASP A 28 14.29 17.61 -7.04
N HIS A 29 14.81 18.51 -7.86
CA HIS A 29 14.08 19.07 -8.99
C HIS A 29 13.86 18.03 -10.10
N GLU A 30 14.87 17.21 -10.41
CA GLU A 30 14.74 16.10 -11.36
C GLU A 30 13.83 14.98 -10.83
N ILE A 31 13.85 14.68 -9.53
CA ILE A 31 12.90 13.75 -8.88
C ILE A 31 11.47 14.32 -8.94
N SER A 32 11.29 15.62 -8.69
CA SER A 32 9.99 16.28 -8.78
C SER A 32 9.43 16.26 -10.21
N LYS A 33 10.28 16.53 -11.20
CA LYS A 33 9.90 16.57 -12.62
C LYS A 33 9.61 15.17 -13.17
N SER A 34 10.35 14.16 -12.73
CA SER A 34 10.07 12.76 -13.06
C SER A 34 8.78 12.25 -12.39
N GLN A 35 8.49 12.66 -11.15
CA GLN A 35 7.21 12.40 -10.49
C GLN A 35 6.01 13.05 -11.21
N GLU A 36 6.13 14.30 -11.68
CA GLU A 36 5.09 14.96 -12.48
C GLU A 36 4.84 14.24 -13.82
N SER A 37 5.90 13.68 -14.44
CA SER A 37 5.76 12.95 -15.71
C SER A 37 4.98 11.63 -15.56
N ILE A 38 5.23 10.87 -14.49
CA ILE A 38 4.47 9.66 -14.14
C ILE A 38 3.01 10.01 -13.81
N TYR A 39 2.79 11.18 -13.20
CA TYR A 39 1.47 11.72 -12.90
C TYR A 39 0.66 11.96 -14.18
N SER A 40 1.21 12.70 -15.15
CA SER A 40 0.56 12.95 -16.44
C SER A 40 0.19 11.68 -17.19
N GLN A 41 1.08 10.67 -17.15
CA GLN A 41 0.91 9.43 -17.90
C GLN A 41 -0.14 8.50 -17.27
N THR A 42 -0.26 8.53 -15.94
CA THR A 42 -1.28 7.78 -15.19
C THR A 42 -2.66 8.43 -15.31
N TYR A 43 -2.73 9.76 -15.33
CA TYR A 43 -3.98 10.51 -15.56
C TYR A 43 -4.57 10.25 -16.96
N SER A 44 -3.74 10.13 -17.99
CA SER A 44 -4.21 9.81 -19.34
C SER A 44 -4.81 8.39 -19.45
N LEU A 45 -4.39 7.44 -18.60
CA LEU A 45 -4.95 6.09 -18.59
C LEU A 45 -6.31 6.03 -17.87
N TYR A 46 -6.50 6.87 -16.83
CA TYR A 46 -7.75 6.94 -16.04
C TYR A 46 -8.83 7.83 -16.66
N SER A 47 -8.47 8.75 -17.57
CA SER A 47 -9.41 9.64 -18.27
C SER A 47 -10.40 8.92 -19.21
N VAL A 48 -10.24 7.62 -19.45
CA VAL A 48 -11.04 6.88 -20.45
C VAL A 48 -12.36 6.36 -19.87
N GLU A 49 -12.55 6.29 -18.54
CA GLU A 49 -13.77 5.73 -17.94
C GLU A 49 -14.91 6.72 -17.68
N ASP A 50 -14.70 8.05 -17.77
CA ASP A 50 -15.64 9.02 -17.19
C ASP A 50 -16.26 10.00 -18.20
N HIS A 51 -16.90 9.46 -19.25
CA HIS A 51 -17.74 10.24 -20.15
C HIS A 51 -19.23 9.97 -19.94
N GLN A 52 -19.80 10.47 -18.84
CA GLN A 52 -21.22 10.87 -18.84
C GLN A 52 -21.65 11.84 -17.72
N THR A 53 -22.24 12.97 -18.16
CA THR A 53 -23.24 13.86 -17.52
C THR A 53 -22.87 14.99 -16.53
N GLY A 54 -23.11 16.26 -16.93
CA GLY A 54 -23.87 17.26 -16.13
C GLY A 54 -23.23 18.63 -15.77
N SER A 55 -23.56 19.69 -16.51
CA SER A 55 -22.94 21.04 -16.62
C SER A 55 -23.30 22.13 -15.57
N SER A 56 -23.42 21.81 -14.29
CA SER A 56 -23.39 22.85 -13.20
C SER A 56 -22.72 22.36 -11.93
N CYS A 57 -22.51 21.05 -11.83
CA CYS A 57 -21.66 20.43 -10.85
C CYS A 57 -20.17 20.70 -11.15
N GLU A 58 -19.79 21.22 -12.33
CA GLU A 58 -18.39 21.41 -12.73
C GLU A 58 -17.55 22.26 -11.74
N ARG A 59 -18.08 23.36 -11.16
CA ARG A 59 -17.29 24.19 -10.23
C ARG A 59 -17.08 23.56 -8.84
N PHE A 60 -17.97 22.66 -8.43
CA PHE A 60 -17.83 21.89 -7.19
C PHE A 60 -17.05 20.59 -7.44
N LEU A 61 -17.24 19.99 -8.61
CA LEU A 61 -16.55 18.79 -9.09
C LEU A 61 -15.05 19.07 -9.31
N THR A 62 -14.67 20.19 -9.93
CA THR A 62 -13.25 20.53 -10.19
C THR A 62 -12.39 20.66 -8.91
N ARG A 63 -13.00 20.63 -7.71
CA ARG A 63 -12.33 20.87 -6.42
C ARG A 63 -12.26 19.66 -5.49
N ILE A 64 -12.78 18.50 -5.89
CA ILE A 64 -12.77 17.27 -5.10
C ILE A 64 -11.52 16.45 -5.46
N PRO A 65 -10.76 15.91 -4.48
CA PRO A 65 -9.64 15.01 -4.75
C PRO A 65 -10.16 13.63 -5.23
N TYR A 66 -10.60 13.56 -6.49
CA TYR A 66 -11.15 12.33 -7.10
C TYR A 66 -10.24 11.13 -6.96
N ALA A 67 -8.93 11.32 -7.16
CA ALA A 67 -7.93 10.28 -7.00
C ALA A 67 -7.96 9.68 -5.58
N THR A 68 -8.04 10.50 -4.53
CA THR A 68 -8.10 10.04 -3.13
C THR A 68 -9.45 9.39 -2.81
N LEU A 69 -10.55 9.87 -3.41
CA LEU A 69 -11.88 9.29 -3.23
C LEU A 69 -11.96 7.88 -3.84
N ILE A 70 -11.52 7.72 -5.09
CA ILE A 70 -11.47 6.42 -5.79
C ILE A 70 -10.54 5.47 -5.03
N ALA A 71 -9.35 5.92 -4.62
CA ALA A 71 -8.43 5.13 -3.81
C ALA A 71 -9.09 4.66 -2.50
N THR A 72 -9.91 5.50 -1.87
CA THR A 72 -10.63 5.14 -0.64
C THR A 72 -11.74 4.13 -0.90
N ALA A 73 -12.47 4.24 -2.01
CA ALA A 73 -13.43 3.22 -2.40
C ALA A 73 -12.75 1.87 -2.64
N MET A 74 -11.65 1.85 -3.39
CA MET A 74 -10.84 0.64 -3.61
C MET A 74 -10.30 0.06 -2.30
N CYS A 75 -9.79 0.91 -1.39
CA CYS A 75 -9.34 0.50 -0.07
C CYS A 75 -10.47 -0.13 0.76
N ALA A 76 -11.63 0.53 0.84
CA ALA A 76 -12.76 0.05 1.62
C ALA A 76 -13.28 -1.29 1.09
N LEU A 77 -13.47 -1.41 -0.22
CA LEU A 77 -13.89 -2.66 -0.86
C LEU A 77 -12.85 -3.77 -0.61
N GLY A 78 -11.57 -3.48 -0.81
CA GLY A 78 -10.49 -4.44 -0.61
C GLY A 78 -10.40 -4.93 0.82
N VAL A 79 -10.49 -4.03 1.80
CA VAL A 79 -10.47 -4.38 3.23
C VAL A 79 -11.68 -5.22 3.62
N VAL A 80 -12.89 -4.84 3.17
CA VAL A 80 -14.12 -5.58 3.50
C VAL A 80 -14.07 -7.00 2.93
N ILE A 81 -13.72 -7.14 1.65
CA ILE A 81 -13.62 -8.46 1.01
C ILE A 81 -12.50 -9.25 1.68
N TYR A 82 -11.32 -8.67 1.88
CA TYR A 82 -10.19 -9.32 2.54
C TYR A 82 -10.54 -9.85 3.93
N CYS A 83 -11.11 -9.01 4.80
CA CYS A 83 -11.47 -9.42 6.16
C CYS A 83 -12.54 -10.52 6.15
N GLY A 84 -13.54 -10.41 5.27
CA GLY A 84 -14.60 -11.40 5.13
C GLY A 84 -14.08 -12.76 4.63
N THR A 85 -13.30 -12.75 3.55
CA THR A 85 -12.77 -13.97 2.95
C THR A 85 -11.70 -14.61 3.81
N MET A 86 -10.81 -13.84 4.43
CA MET A 86 -9.80 -14.37 5.37
C MET A 86 -10.43 -14.98 6.61
N TYR A 87 -11.40 -14.32 7.24
CA TYR A 87 -12.06 -14.85 8.44
C TYR A 87 -12.78 -16.18 8.13
N ARG A 88 -13.52 -16.22 7.02
CA ARG A 88 -14.23 -17.43 6.57
C ARG A 88 -13.27 -18.53 6.13
N GLY A 89 -12.26 -18.18 5.32
CA GLY A 89 -11.27 -19.13 4.79
C GLY A 89 -10.44 -19.76 5.90
N ALA A 90 -9.93 -18.96 6.85
CA ALA A 90 -9.19 -19.46 8.00
C ALA A 90 -10.05 -20.35 8.90
N THR A 91 -11.33 -19.99 9.12
CA THR A 91 -12.24 -20.81 9.93
C THR A 91 -12.52 -22.16 9.27
N LEU A 92 -12.74 -22.18 7.96
CA LEU A 92 -12.94 -23.43 7.21
C LEU A 92 -11.65 -24.27 7.17
N ALA A 93 -10.48 -23.64 7.04
CA ALA A 93 -9.21 -24.34 7.10
C ALA A 93 -8.99 -25.00 8.47
N VAL A 94 -9.27 -24.30 9.58
CA VAL A 94 -9.18 -24.87 10.93
C VAL A 94 -10.18 -26.02 11.10
N LEU A 95 -11.42 -25.86 10.62
CA LEU A 95 -12.42 -26.92 10.70
C LEU A 95 -12.01 -28.16 9.89
N MET A 96 -11.43 -27.97 8.70
CA MET A 96 -10.84 -29.05 7.92
C MET A 96 -9.75 -29.79 8.71
N PHE A 97 -8.84 -29.07 9.37
CA PHE A 97 -7.80 -29.69 10.21
C PHE A 97 -8.36 -30.43 11.43
N SER A 98 -9.44 -29.93 12.03
CA SER A 98 -10.07 -30.55 13.20
C SER A 98 -10.94 -31.76 12.83
N GLU A 99 -11.74 -31.68 11.78
CA GLU A 99 -12.70 -32.73 11.40
C GLU A 99 -12.00 -33.86 10.62
N VAL A 100 -11.13 -33.51 9.66
CA VAL A 100 -10.49 -34.51 8.78
C VAL A 100 -9.23 -35.08 9.41
N PHE A 101 -8.37 -34.22 9.99
CA PHE A 101 -7.09 -34.68 10.57
C PHE A 101 -7.13 -34.85 12.08
N LYS A 102 -8.26 -34.59 12.75
CA LYS A 102 -8.43 -34.70 14.22
C LYS A 102 -7.36 -33.94 15.01
N MET A 103 -6.90 -32.80 14.48
CA MET A 103 -5.90 -31.94 15.10
C MET A 103 -6.48 -30.58 15.49
N GLN A 104 -6.10 -30.11 16.68
CA GLN A 104 -6.49 -28.79 17.17
C GLN A 104 -5.33 -27.79 17.04
N LEU A 105 -5.49 -26.80 16.17
CA LEU A 105 -4.50 -25.75 15.93
C LEU A 105 -4.87 -24.47 16.67
N PHE A 106 -4.62 -24.43 17.99
CA PHE A 106 -4.96 -23.27 18.84
C PHE A 106 -4.29 -21.95 18.42
N TRP A 107 -3.10 -22.01 17.79
CA TRP A 107 -2.38 -20.81 17.38
C TRP A 107 -3.02 -20.08 16.19
N VAL A 108 -3.74 -20.82 15.33
CA VAL A 108 -4.33 -20.27 14.10
C VAL A 108 -5.47 -19.30 14.42
N ASP A 109 -6.20 -19.53 15.51
CA ASP A 109 -7.25 -18.63 15.98
C ASP A 109 -6.73 -17.26 16.40
N GLN A 110 -5.49 -17.19 16.91
CA GLN A 110 -4.87 -15.91 17.23
C GLN A 110 -4.44 -15.19 15.96
N VAL A 111 -3.76 -15.91 15.05
CA VAL A 111 -3.26 -15.36 13.79
C VAL A 111 -4.38 -14.78 12.92
N LYS A 112 -5.53 -15.48 12.80
CA LYS A 112 -6.66 -14.99 11.99
C LYS A 112 -7.21 -13.66 12.52
N MET A 113 -7.32 -13.52 13.85
CA MET A 113 -7.82 -12.29 14.48
C MET A 113 -6.83 -11.13 14.29
N THR A 114 -5.53 -11.39 14.34
CA THR A 114 -4.50 -10.38 14.04
C THR A 114 -4.61 -9.87 12.60
N PHE A 115 -4.81 -10.74 11.60
CA PHE A 115 -4.96 -10.29 10.21
C PHE A 115 -6.22 -9.44 9.99
N VAL A 116 -7.34 -9.81 10.61
CA VAL A 116 -8.58 -9.02 10.56
C VAL A 116 -8.39 -7.66 11.23
N PHE A 117 -7.71 -7.61 12.38
CA PHE A 117 -7.42 -6.36 13.08
C PHE A 117 -6.57 -5.40 12.22
N ILE A 118 -5.52 -5.91 11.56
CA ILE A 118 -4.70 -5.09 10.65
C ILE A 118 -5.55 -4.55 9.48
N GLY A 119 -6.49 -5.35 8.96
CA GLY A 119 -7.46 -4.91 7.96
C GLY A 119 -8.36 -3.77 8.46
N ALA A 120 -8.91 -3.89 9.67
CA ALA A 120 -9.74 -2.85 10.27
C ALA A 120 -8.97 -1.54 10.48
N CYS A 121 -7.73 -1.61 10.99
CA CYS A 121 -6.85 -0.44 11.12
C CYS A 121 -6.59 0.22 9.76
N MET A 122 -6.41 -0.56 8.71
CA MET A 122 -6.23 -0.03 7.34
C MET A 122 -7.44 0.76 6.87
N GLY A 123 -8.66 0.25 7.08
CA GLY A 123 -9.90 0.96 6.73
C GLY A 123 -10.02 2.30 7.47
N ALA A 124 -9.74 2.32 8.77
CA ALA A 124 -9.76 3.54 9.57
C ALA A 124 -8.72 4.58 9.08
N LEU A 125 -7.50 4.13 8.79
CA LEU A 125 -6.45 5.00 8.26
C LEU A 125 -6.78 5.55 6.87
N GLY A 126 -7.38 4.74 5.99
CA GLY A 126 -7.86 5.19 4.68
C GLY A 126 -8.89 6.33 4.79
N LEU A 127 -9.83 6.22 5.72
CA LEU A 127 -10.81 7.29 6.01
C LEU A 127 -10.13 8.55 6.57
N MET A 128 -9.15 8.40 7.47
CA MET A 128 -8.39 9.54 7.99
C MET A 128 -7.62 10.26 6.88
N ILE A 129 -6.98 9.52 5.97
CA ILE A 129 -6.26 10.08 4.82
C ILE A 129 -7.22 10.82 3.88
N LEU A 130 -8.40 10.26 3.63
CA LEU A 130 -9.44 10.92 2.82
C LEU A 130 -9.85 12.28 3.44
N MET A 131 -10.06 12.33 4.75
CA MET A 131 -10.40 13.58 5.45
C MET A 131 -9.29 14.62 5.34
N VAL A 132 -8.03 14.20 5.45
CA VAL A 132 -6.87 15.10 5.24
C VAL A 132 -6.80 15.59 3.80
N GLY A 133 -7.09 14.73 2.82
CA GLY A 133 -7.15 15.11 1.40
C GLY A 133 -8.18 16.23 1.15
N PHE A 134 -9.38 16.12 1.71
CA PHE A 134 -10.40 17.17 1.61
C PHE A 134 -9.97 18.49 2.26
N LEU A 135 -9.30 18.42 3.42
CA LEU A 135 -8.79 19.60 4.11
C LEU A 135 -7.66 20.30 3.34
N ALA A 136 -6.85 19.54 2.60
CA ALA A 136 -5.79 20.08 1.74
C ALA A 136 -6.34 20.88 0.54
N THR A 137 -7.48 20.48 -0.04
CA THR A 137 -8.14 21.14 -1.18
C THR A 137 -8.81 22.50 -0.89
N GLY A 138 -8.66 23.06 0.31
CA GLY A 138 -8.89 24.49 0.56
C GLY A 138 -10.36 24.96 0.70
N ALA A 139 -11.35 24.07 0.67
CA ALA A 139 -12.76 24.43 0.90
C ALA A 139 -13.08 24.75 2.38
N THR A 140 -12.31 24.23 3.34
CA THR A 140 -12.56 24.38 4.79
C THR A 140 -11.69 25.45 5.46
N ARG A 141 -11.05 26.34 4.68
CA ARG A 141 -10.12 27.33 5.24
C ARG A 141 -10.81 28.44 6.05
N HIS A 142 -12.12 28.63 5.92
CA HIS A 142 -12.80 29.82 6.46
C HIS A 142 -13.49 29.61 7.83
N LYS A 143 -13.66 28.39 8.33
CA LYS A 143 -14.47 28.16 9.55
C LYS A 143 -13.78 27.46 10.74
N VAL A 144 -12.67 26.72 10.55
CA VAL A 144 -12.17 25.83 11.63
C VAL A 144 -10.79 26.19 12.21
N TYR A 145 -9.97 27.02 11.57
CA TYR A 145 -8.61 27.25 12.09
C TYR A 145 -8.18 28.72 12.10
N ARG A 146 -8.64 29.43 13.14
CA ARG A 146 -8.14 30.76 13.53
C ARG A 146 -6.95 30.68 14.51
N GLY A 147 -6.39 29.49 14.72
CA GLY A 147 -5.27 29.22 15.64
C GLY A 147 -3.96 28.92 14.89
N TRP A 148 -2.88 29.56 15.33
CA TRP A 148 -1.53 29.53 14.74
C TRP A 148 -0.94 28.11 14.53
N GLY A 149 -1.47 27.08 15.25
CA GLY A 149 -1.06 25.67 15.13
C GLY A 149 -1.56 24.91 13.89
N SER A 150 -2.54 25.41 13.13
CA SER A 150 -3.07 24.71 11.93
C SER A 150 -2.04 24.51 10.82
N ARG A 151 -1.24 25.56 10.59
CA ARG A 151 -0.31 25.64 9.46
C ARG A 151 0.92 24.76 9.68
N VAL A 152 1.23 24.45 10.93
CA VAL A 152 2.32 23.55 11.33
C VAL A 152 1.82 22.10 11.39
N GLY A 153 0.56 21.88 11.81
CA GLY A 153 -0.06 20.55 11.86
C GLY A 153 -0.21 19.87 10.50
N GLY A 154 -0.52 20.61 9.43
CA GLY A 154 -0.71 20.03 8.08
C GLY A 154 0.56 19.41 7.46
N ARG A 155 1.74 19.97 7.78
CA ARG A 155 3.04 19.43 7.30
C ARG A 155 3.42 18.18 8.03
N LEU A 156 3.39 18.26 9.37
CA LEU A 156 3.73 17.13 10.23
C LEU A 156 2.74 15.98 10.00
N SER A 157 1.45 16.26 9.82
CA SER A 157 0.47 15.23 9.52
C SER A 157 0.74 14.55 8.18
N CYS A 158 1.04 15.30 7.12
CA CYS A 158 1.31 14.72 5.80
C CYS A 158 2.55 13.80 5.81
N VAL A 159 3.64 14.23 6.44
CA VAL A 159 4.86 13.41 6.58
C VAL A 159 4.59 12.15 7.42
N VAL A 160 3.88 12.28 8.54
CA VAL A 160 3.53 11.14 9.40
C VAL A 160 2.63 10.16 8.66
N PHE A 161 1.59 10.63 7.96
CA PHE A 161 0.72 9.77 7.17
C PHE A 161 1.47 9.08 6.03
N MET A 162 2.38 9.79 5.35
CA MET A 162 3.22 9.18 4.31
C MET A 162 4.09 8.04 4.88
N GLY A 163 4.73 8.25 6.04
CA GLY A 163 5.53 7.22 6.70
C GLY A 163 4.69 6.02 7.15
N ILE A 164 3.50 6.25 7.70
CA ILE A 164 2.57 5.19 8.12
C ILE A 164 2.09 4.39 6.90
N THR A 165 1.63 5.07 5.84
CA THR A 165 1.15 4.44 4.61
C THR A 165 2.25 3.61 3.94
N TYR A 166 3.50 4.10 3.93
CA TYR A 166 4.64 3.37 3.40
C TYR A 166 4.95 2.10 4.22
N THR A 167 4.91 2.19 5.55
CA THR A 167 5.10 1.02 6.43
C THR A 167 4.00 -0.02 6.22
N LEU A 168 2.76 0.43 6.09
CA LEU A 168 1.63 -0.44 5.78
C LEU A 168 1.77 -1.08 4.41
N GLN A 169 2.23 -0.36 3.39
CA GLN A 169 2.50 -0.90 2.07
C GLN A 169 3.42 -2.12 2.13
N ILE A 170 4.52 -2.03 2.89
CA ILE A 170 5.43 -3.15 3.09
C ILE A 170 4.71 -4.30 3.81
N ALA A 171 3.96 -4.01 4.87
CA ALA A 171 3.21 -5.03 5.61
C ALA A 171 2.15 -5.75 4.75
N TRP A 172 1.48 -5.04 3.85
CA TRP A 172 0.51 -5.62 2.91
C TRP A 172 1.17 -6.44 1.80
N ILE A 173 2.35 -6.04 1.32
CA ILE A 173 3.15 -6.87 0.39
C ILE A 173 3.57 -8.17 1.06
N LEU A 174 4.08 -8.12 2.29
CA LEU A 174 4.46 -9.34 3.03
C LEU A 174 3.27 -10.28 3.22
N LYS A 175 2.10 -9.75 3.60
CA LYS A 175 0.85 -10.53 3.68
C LYS A 175 0.47 -11.13 2.34
N PHE A 176 0.55 -10.37 1.25
CA PHE A 176 0.26 -10.86 -0.09
C PHE A 176 1.19 -12.02 -0.47
N CYS A 177 2.50 -11.92 -0.24
CA CYS A 177 3.43 -13.02 -0.49
C CYS A 177 3.06 -14.28 0.31
N PHE A 178 2.73 -14.14 1.59
CA PHE A 178 2.26 -15.26 2.40
C PHE A 178 0.97 -15.89 1.85
N LEU A 179 0.00 -15.07 1.45
CA LEU A 179 -1.26 -15.55 0.89
C LEU A 179 -1.07 -16.31 -0.42
N VAL A 180 -0.16 -15.85 -1.29
CA VAL A 180 0.17 -16.56 -2.52
C VAL A 180 0.69 -17.98 -2.22
N VAL A 181 1.55 -18.14 -1.21
CA VAL A 181 2.03 -19.46 -0.79
C VAL A 181 0.88 -20.32 -0.27
N VAL A 182 0.01 -19.77 0.56
CA VAL A 182 -1.15 -20.49 1.10
C VAL A 182 -2.13 -20.90 -0.02
N THR A 183 -2.46 -19.98 -0.92
CA THR A 183 -3.30 -20.26 -2.10
C THR A 183 -2.69 -21.37 -2.94
N PHE A 184 -1.38 -21.34 -3.19
CA PHE A 184 -0.69 -22.39 -3.94
C PHE A 184 -0.81 -23.77 -3.29
N ILE A 185 -0.67 -23.87 -1.96
CA ILE A 185 -0.86 -25.14 -1.23
C ILE A 185 -2.30 -25.67 -1.41
N PHE A 186 -3.31 -24.81 -1.27
CA PHE A 186 -4.71 -25.21 -1.46
C PHE A 186 -5.03 -25.58 -2.92
N THR A 187 -4.41 -24.93 -3.90
CA THR A 187 -4.52 -25.33 -5.31
C THR A 187 -3.90 -26.70 -5.57
N ILE A 188 -2.81 -27.07 -4.88
CA ILE A 188 -2.27 -28.44 -4.95
C ILE A 188 -3.31 -29.43 -4.39
N PHE A 189 -3.92 -29.12 -3.25
CA PHE A 189 -4.96 -29.97 -2.65
C PHE A 189 -6.16 -30.13 -3.60
N TRP A 190 -6.58 -29.06 -4.26
CA TRP A 190 -7.62 -29.10 -5.28
C TRP A 190 -7.26 -30.02 -6.45
N LYS A 191 -6.02 -29.91 -6.95
CA LYS A 191 -5.53 -30.76 -8.05
C LYS A 191 -5.39 -32.23 -7.67
N MET A 192 -5.12 -32.54 -6.40
CA MET A 192 -5.17 -33.92 -5.92
C MET A 192 -6.60 -34.47 -5.90
N CYS A 193 -7.58 -33.65 -5.51
CA CYS A 193 -9.01 -34.01 -5.53
C CYS A 193 -9.57 -34.19 -6.96
N GLU A 194 -9.03 -33.48 -7.96
CA GLU A 194 -9.44 -33.60 -9.37
C GLU A 194 -8.92 -34.89 -10.03
N ASN A 195 -7.98 -35.60 -9.40
CA ASN A 195 -7.45 -36.85 -9.95
C ASN A 195 -8.58 -37.90 -10.07
N PRO A 196 -8.81 -38.49 -11.26
CA PRO A 196 -9.95 -39.37 -11.51
C PRO A 196 -10.06 -40.57 -10.56
N ARG A 197 -8.95 -41.03 -9.98
CA ARG A 197 -8.92 -42.16 -9.04
C ARG A 197 -9.34 -41.79 -7.61
N VAL A 198 -9.07 -40.55 -7.22
CA VAL A 198 -9.52 -39.96 -5.95
C VAL A 198 -10.96 -39.49 -6.09
N ALA A 199 -11.31 -38.89 -7.23
CA ALA A 199 -12.67 -38.47 -7.56
C ALA A 199 -13.65 -39.66 -7.66
N SER A 200 -13.18 -40.85 -8.10
CA SER A 200 -13.96 -42.09 -8.10
C SER A 200 -14.02 -42.78 -6.73
N LEU A 201 -13.40 -42.20 -5.70
CA LEU A 201 -13.30 -42.72 -4.33
C LEU A 201 -12.71 -44.13 -4.25
N GLN A 202 -11.78 -44.45 -5.17
CA GLN A 202 -11.07 -45.73 -5.22
C GLN A 202 -9.74 -45.72 -4.48
N ASP A 203 -9.05 -44.58 -4.45
CA ASP A 203 -7.78 -44.40 -3.71
C ASP A 203 -7.95 -43.40 -2.55
N ASP A 204 -7.29 -43.69 -1.44
CA ASP A 204 -7.18 -42.81 -0.28
C ASP A 204 -6.18 -41.67 -0.54
N ILE A 205 -6.38 -40.50 0.08
CA ILE A 205 -5.45 -39.37 -0.04
C ILE A 205 -4.39 -39.47 1.04
N ASP A 206 -3.14 -39.72 0.64
CA ASP A 206 -1.99 -39.77 1.53
C ASP A 206 -1.24 -38.42 1.55
N LEU A 207 -1.37 -37.67 2.65
CA LEU A 207 -0.72 -36.36 2.82
C LEU A 207 0.59 -36.45 3.60
N THR A 208 1.13 -37.66 3.80
CA THR A 208 2.45 -37.85 4.43
C THR A 208 3.58 -37.12 3.70
N GLN A 209 3.42 -36.86 2.40
CA GLN A 209 4.36 -36.04 1.62
C GLN A 209 4.44 -34.58 2.12
N PHE A 210 3.37 -34.08 2.74
CA PHE A 210 3.26 -32.73 3.30
C PHE A 210 3.52 -32.73 4.81
N TYR A 211 4.30 -33.67 5.35
CA TYR A 211 4.56 -33.77 6.79
C TYR A 211 5.04 -32.45 7.43
N PHE A 212 5.70 -31.58 6.67
CA PHE A 212 6.14 -30.26 7.15
C PHE A 212 5.00 -29.32 7.57
N LEU A 213 3.78 -29.54 7.06
CA LEU A 213 2.61 -28.73 7.36
C LEU A 213 1.94 -29.16 8.68
N PHE A 214 2.26 -30.36 9.16
CA PHE A 214 1.70 -30.94 10.37
C PHE A 214 2.66 -30.69 11.56
N PRO A 215 2.13 -30.38 12.76
CA PRO A 215 2.95 -30.20 13.95
C PRO A 215 3.66 -31.50 14.36
N ASP A 216 4.86 -31.37 14.94
CA ASP A 216 5.72 -32.51 15.34
C ASP A 216 4.97 -33.51 16.24
N GLY A 217 5.06 -34.80 15.91
CA GLY A 217 4.44 -35.89 16.68
C GLY A 217 3.06 -36.36 16.20
N THR A 218 2.60 -35.91 15.03
CA THR A 218 1.36 -36.41 14.42
C THR A 218 1.49 -37.87 13.99
N ARG A 219 0.52 -38.71 14.36
CA ARG A 219 0.49 -40.13 13.95
C ARG A 219 0.16 -40.23 12.46
N GLN A 220 0.79 -41.17 11.76
CA GLN A 220 0.60 -41.36 10.30
C GLN A 220 -0.84 -41.65 9.89
N GLU A 221 -1.64 -42.25 10.78
CA GLU A 221 -3.06 -42.50 10.57
C GLU A 221 -3.90 -41.22 10.44
N HIS A 222 -3.46 -40.11 11.04
CA HIS A 222 -4.12 -38.80 10.93
C HIS A 222 -3.59 -37.95 9.78
N MET A 223 -2.61 -38.44 9.03
CA MET A 223 -2.08 -37.78 7.82
C MET A 223 -2.66 -38.41 6.54
N LYS A 224 -3.50 -39.44 6.67
CA LYS A 224 -4.22 -40.08 5.56
C LYS A 224 -5.69 -39.77 5.68
N VAL A 225 -6.29 -39.30 4.59
CA VAL A 225 -7.74 -39.17 4.47
C VAL A 225 -8.24 -40.46 3.84
N SER A 226 -8.61 -41.41 4.71
CA SER A 226 -9.11 -42.73 4.31
C SER A 226 -10.62 -42.82 4.52
N GLY A 227 -11.35 -43.28 3.50
CA GLY A 227 -12.79 -43.49 3.56
C GLY A 227 -13.61 -42.55 2.65
N GLN A 228 -14.65 -43.12 2.02
CA GLN A 228 -15.46 -42.43 1.01
C GLN A 228 -16.15 -41.16 1.53
N SER A 229 -16.58 -41.14 2.80
CA SER A 229 -17.21 -39.97 3.43
C SER A 229 -16.23 -38.82 3.59
N ASP A 230 -15.02 -39.13 4.05
CA ASP A 230 -14.04 -38.13 4.50
C ASP A 230 -13.31 -37.52 3.32
N VAL A 231 -13.01 -38.32 2.28
CA VAL A 231 -12.49 -37.82 0.99
C VAL A 231 -13.49 -36.88 0.32
N LYS A 232 -14.78 -37.23 0.32
CA LYS A 232 -15.83 -36.37 -0.27
C LYS A 232 -15.98 -35.06 0.51
N ALA A 233 -16.00 -35.13 1.84
CA ALA A 233 -16.07 -33.94 2.69
C ALA A 233 -14.84 -33.04 2.50
N PHE A 234 -13.63 -33.61 2.50
CA PHE A 234 -12.39 -32.88 2.28
C PHE A 234 -12.40 -32.14 0.94
N CYS A 235 -12.63 -32.85 -0.17
CA CYS A 235 -12.52 -32.28 -1.50
C CYS A 235 -13.65 -31.29 -1.82
N LYS A 236 -14.90 -31.63 -1.50
CA LYS A 236 -16.08 -30.84 -1.90
C LYS A 236 -16.49 -29.80 -0.87
N ASP A 237 -16.47 -30.16 0.42
CA ASP A 237 -16.99 -29.27 1.45
C ASP A 237 -15.95 -28.27 1.96
N TYR A 238 -14.67 -28.62 1.93
CA TYR A 238 -13.58 -27.79 2.41
C TYR A 238 -12.72 -27.22 1.27
N VAL A 239 -11.95 -28.05 0.56
CA VAL A 239 -10.90 -27.59 -0.37
C VAL A 239 -11.46 -26.66 -1.45
N GLU A 240 -12.57 -27.02 -2.10
CA GLU A 240 -13.24 -26.18 -3.11
C GLU A 240 -13.53 -24.76 -2.59
N LYS A 241 -14.15 -24.69 -1.40
CA LYS A 241 -14.61 -23.43 -0.82
C LYS A 241 -13.43 -22.61 -0.29
N VAL A 242 -12.48 -23.28 0.35
CA VAL A 242 -11.30 -22.66 0.95
C VAL A 242 -10.39 -22.06 -0.13
N GLU A 243 -10.15 -22.78 -1.23
CA GLU A 243 -9.36 -22.29 -2.35
C GLU A 243 -9.94 -20.99 -2.91
N LEU A 244 -11.24 -20.98 -3.25
CA LEU A 244 -11.91 -19.80 -3.79
C LEU A 244 -11.85 -18.60 -2.85
N LEU A 245 -12.03 -18.82 -1.53
CA LEU A 245 -11.91 -17.76 -0.52
C LEU A 245 -10.49 -17.19 -0.46
N PHE A 246 -9.45 -18.02 -0.55
CA PHE A 246 -8.07 -17.56 -0.58
C PHE A 246 -7.72 -16.83 -1.88
N ILE A 247 -8.22 -17.27 -3.03
CA ILE A 247 -8.05 -16.54 -4.30
C ILE A 247 -8.66 -15.13 -4.19
N LEU A 248 -9.89 -15.03 -3.68
CA LEU A 248 -10.55 -13.73 -3.46
C LEU A 248 -9.79 -12.86 -2.44
N ALA A 249 -9.24 -13.45 -1.37
CA ALA A 249 -8.40 -12.74 -0.40
C ALA A 249 -7.11 -12.20 -1.06
N THR A 250 -6.49 -12.98 -1.95
CA THR A 250 -5.29 -12.59 -2.69
C THR A 250 -5.58 -11.43 -3.65
N VAL A 251 -6.67 -11.50 -4.43
CA VAL A 251 -7.12 -10.40 -5.31
C VAL A 251 -7.44 -9.14 -4.50
N SER A 252 -8.12 -9.29 -3.37
CA SER A 252 -8.44 -8.17 -2.49
C SER A 252 -7.19 -7.51 -1.89
N SER A 253 -6.17 -8.31 -1.55
CA SER A 253 -4.89 -7.79 -1.08
C SER A 253 -4.19 -6.95 -2.14
N VAL A 254 -4.26 -7.36 -3.42
CA VAL A 254 -3.76 -6.54 -4.54
C VAL A 254 -4.52 -5.22 -4.62
N LEU A 255 -5.86 -5.24 -4.51
CA LEU A 255 -6.68 -4.03 -4.51
C LEU A 255 -6.28 -3.04 -3.39
N VAL A 256 -5.98 -3.56 -2.19
CA VAL A 256 -5.49 -2.74 -1.06
C VAL A 256 -4.08 -2.20 -1.30
N ILE A 257 -3.19 -3.00 -1.91
CA ILE A 257 -1.85 -2.53 -2.30
C ILE A 257 -1.96 -1.39 -3.33
N LEU A 258 -2.82 -1.55 -4.34
CA LEU A 258 -3.05 -0.51 -5.33
C LEU A 258 -3.60 0.77 -4.70
N SER A 259 -4.53 0.68 -3.74
CA SER A 259 -5.05 1.87 -3.06
C SER A 259 -3.99 2.56 -2.20
N LEU A 260 -3.10 1.81 -1.56
CA LEU A 260 -1.95 2.36 -0.81
C LEU A 260 -0.98 3.12 -1.70
N ILE A 261 -0.70 2.62 -2.91
CA ILE A 261 0.11 3.34 -3.91
C ILE A 261 -0.56 4.66 -4.30
N HIS A 262 -1.87 4.65 -4.54
CA HIS A 262 -2.62 5.88 -4.83
C HIS A 262 -2.60 6.86 -3.67
N TYR A 263 -2.69 6.38 -2.43
CA TYR A 263 -2.55 7.23 -1.25
C TYR A 263 -1.16 7.85 -1.16
N LEU A 264 -0.08 7.10 -1.39
CA LEU A 264 1.28 7.63 -1.40
C LEU A 264 1.45 8.70 -2.48
N MET A 265 0.90 8.48 -3.68
CA MET A 265 0.92 9.44 -4.78
C MET A 265 0.17 10.75 -4.42
N CYS A 266 -1.02 10.64 -3.82
CA CYS A 266 -1.78 11.82 -3.38
C CYS A 266 -1.07 12.56 -2.23
N LEU A 267 -0.51 11.82 -1.26
CA LEU A 267 0.23 12.39 -0.15
C LEU A 267 1.51 13.09 -0.62
N SER A 268 2.24 12.52 -1.60
CA SER A 268 3.43 13.17 -2.17
C SER A 268 3.10 14.46 -2.91
N ALA A 269 2.01 14.48 -3.67
CA ALA A 269 1.55 15.70 -4.35
C ALA A 269 1.17 16.80 -3.33
N ASN A 270 0.44 16.43 -2.29
CA ASN A 270 0.06 17.36 -1.21
C ASN A 270 1.29 17.86 -0.44
N TYR A 271 2.27 16.98 -0.17
CA TYR A 271 3.52 17.35 0.50
C TYR A 271 4.34 18.34 -0.33
N ALA A 272 4.51 18.08 -1.64
CA ALA A 272 5.23 18.96 -2.55
C ALA A 272 4.60 20.35 -2.61
N HIS A 273 3.28 20.42 -2.81
CA HIS A 273 2.55 21.69 -2.85
C HIS A 273 2.69 22.50 -1.54
N ILE A 274 2.61 21.85 -0.37
CA ILE A 274 2.79 22.55 0.92
C ILE A 274 4.23 23.04 1.09
N ARG A 275 5.22 22.24 0.67
CA ARG A 275 6.64 22.60 0.72
C ARG A 275 6.94 23.81 -0.17
N ASP A 276 6.34 23.87 -1.36
CA ASP A 276 6.57 24.97 -2.29
C ASP A 276 5.93 26.28 -1.80
N GLN A 277 4.70 26.22 -1.26
CA GLN A 277 4.06 27.40 -0.64
C GLN A 277 4.89 28.01 0.50
N GLU A 278 5.57 27.17 1.29
CA GLU A 278 6.47 27.66 2.34
C GLU A 278 7.68 28.39 1.76
N LYS A 279 8.31 27.84 0.72
CA LYS A 279 9.43 28.52 0.05
C LYS A 279 8.99 29.88 -0.47
N PHE A 280 7.80 29.98 -1.08
CA PHE A 280 7.23 31.26 -1.52
C PHE A 280 7.04 32.26 -0.37
N LEU A 281 6.50 31.81 0.77
CA LEU A 281 6.36 32.65 1.96
C LEU A 281 7.72 33.11 2.52
N GLN A 282 8.70 32.21 2.60
CA GLN A 282 10.06 32.54 3.04
C GLN A 282 10.73 33.57 2.11
N PHE A 283 10.52 33.47 0.79
CA PHE A 283 11.01 34.48 -0.15
C PHE A 283 10.35 35.85 0.06
N GLN A 284 9.03 35.89 0.35
CA GLN A 284 8.32 37.13 0.63
C GLN A 284 8.81 37.80 1.93
N ASP A 285 9.03 37.02 3.00
CA ASP A 285 9.56 37.53 4.26
C ASP A 285 10.98 38.11 4.10
N LEU A 286 11.83 37.47 3.29
CA LEU A 286 13.17 37.98 2.97
C LEU A 286 13.13 39.27 2.14
N GLN A 287 12.21 39.40 1.18
CA GLN A 287 12.04 40.63 0.41
C GLN A 287 11.61 41.81 1.30
N MET A 288 10.65 41.59 2.21
CA MET A 288 10.21 42.61 3.16
C MET A 288 11.32 43.08 4.11
N LEU A 289 12.24 42.19 4.49
CA LEU A 289 13.42 42.56 5.30
C LEU A 289 14.49 43.31 4.51
N ASN A 290 14.55 43.09 3.19
CA ASN A 290 15.59 43.67 2.33
C ASN A 290 15.17 44.98 1.66
N ASP A 291 13.90 45.42 1.78
CA ASP A 291 13.46 46.75 1.36
C ASP A 291 13.84 47.79 2.44
N PRO A 292 14.92 48.60 2.25
CA PRO A 292 15.34 49.60 3.23
C PRO A 292 14.38 50.80 3.33
N ASP A 293 13.40 50.91 2.43
CA ASP A 293 12.47 52.03 2.34
C ASP A 293 11.39 52.04 3.45
N MET A 294 11.15 50.91 4.13
CA MET A 294 10.24 50.85 5.30
C MET A 294 10.92 51.26 6.63
N LEU A 295 12.26 51.21 6.71
CA LEU A 295 13.02 51.67 7.88
C LEU A 295 13.45 53.15 7.74
N SER A 296 13.65 53.64 6.52
CA SER A 296 13.99 55.05 6.24
C SER A 296 12.82 56.03 6.46
N GLY A 297 11.58 55.52 6.51
CA GLY A 297 10.37 56.34 6.72
C GLY A 297 10.05 56.67 8.18
N LYS A 298 10.77 56.11 9.17
CA LYS A 298 10.53 56.40 10.60
C LYS A 298 11.52 57.39 11.21
N ASP A 299 12.57 57.77 10.47
CA ASP A 299 13.57 58.77 10.89
C ASP A 299 13.44 60.10 10.11
N ARG A 300 12.34 60.28 9.36
CA ARG A 300 11.91 61.61 8.89
C ARG A 300 10.48 61.84 9.36
N PHE A 301 10.31 62.95 10.07
CA PHE A 301 9.10 63.54 10.68
C PHE A 301 8.92 63.24 12.17
#